data_AF-A0A8T4D6Y2-F1
#
_entry.id   AF-A0A8T4D6Y2-F1
#
_cell.length_a   1.000
_cell.length_b   1.000
_cell.length_c   1.000
_cell.angle_alpha   90.00
_cell.angle_beta   90.00
_cell.angle_gamma   90.00
#
_symmetry.space_group_name_H-M   'P 1'
#
loop_
_entity.id
_entity.type
_entity.pdbx_description
1 polymer ?
#
loop_
_entity_poly.entity_id
_entity_poly.type
_entity_poly.pdbx_seq_one_letter_code
_entity_poly.pdbx_strand_id
1 'polypeptide(L)'
;MRVRLPNGTEVEATNVDFETVKEDWNEYKLKDGTILKFKTVVSNIIRTENYDPMTGDPVYHVRSTNILRVNVPNDLKRLPASSRRSGEAEEGVEVG
;
A
#
# COMPACT_ATOMS: atom_id res chain seq x y z
N MET A 1 0.84 27.98 -4.79
CA MET A 1 1.91 27.17 -5.40
C MET A 1 1.32 26.45 -6.59
N ARG A 2 2.09 26.21 -7.66
CA ARG A 2 1.60 25.42 -8.80
C ARG A 2 1.82 23.94 -8.59
N VAL A 3 0.79 23.15 -8.84
CA VAL A 3 0.83 21.69 -8.79
C VAL A 3 0.36 21.13 -10.12
N ARG A 4 1.11 20.16 -10.66
CA ARG A 4 0.69 19.38 -11.81
C ARG A 4 -0.13 18.19 -11.33
N LEU A 5 -1.39 18.14 -11.74
CA LEU A 5 -2.32 17.05 -11.46
C LEU A 5 -2.03 15.83 -12.35
N PRO A 6 -2.51 14.62 -11.99
CA PRO A 6 -2.27 13.39 -12.76
C PRO A 6 -2.75 13.43 -14.22
N ASN A 7 -3.75 14.26 -14.53
CA ASN A 7 -4.24 14.50 -15.90
C ASN A 7 -3.34 15.45 -16.72
N GLY A 8 -2.22 15.91 -16.15
CA GLY A 8 -1.25 16.80 -16.79
C GLY A 8 -1.53 18.29 -16.63
N THR A 9 -2.70 18.68 -16.11
CA THR A 9 -3.07 20.09 -15.88
C THR A 9 -2.25 20.70 -14.75
N GLU A 10 -1.81 21.95 -14.91
CA GLU A 10 -1.22 22.74 -13.83
C GLU A 10 -2.27 23.64 -13.20
N VAL A 11 -2.33 23.64 -11.86
CA VAL A 11 -3.29 24.43 -11.10
C VAL A 11 -2.60 25.17 -9.96
N GLU A 12 -3.10 26.35 -9.63
CA GLU A 12 -2.76 26.99 -8.35
C GLU A 12 -3.39 26.20 -7.21
N ALA A 13 -2.63 26.08 -6.13
CA ALA A 13 -2.99 25.29 -4.98
C ALA A 13 -2.26 25.76 -3.72
N THR A 14 -2.77 25.33 -2.58
CA THR A 14 -2.23 25.67 -1.25
C THR A 14 -2.08 24.39 -0.42
N ASN A 15 -0.93 24.24 0.26
CA ASN A 15 -0.77 23.19 1.26
C ASN A 15 -1.68 23.48 2.45
N VAL A 16 -2.33 22.45 2.94
CA VAL A 16 -3.25 22.55 4.06
C VAL A 16 -2.66 21.79 5.24
N ASP A 17 -2.45 22.51 6.35
CA ASP A 17 -2.11 21.90 7.62
C ASP A 17 -3.32 21.14 8.17
N PHE A 18 -3.07 20.00 8.80
CA PHE A 18 -4.13 19.14 9.31
C PHE A 18 -3.68 18.38 10.55
N GLU A 19 -4.65 17.96 11.35
CA GLU A 19 -4.47 17.02 12.44
C GLU A 19 -5.19 15.71 12.08
N THR A 20 -4.54 14.57 12.37
CA THR A 20 -5.14 13.27 12.11
C THR A 20 -6.21 12.97 13.15
N VAL A 21 -7.48 13.05 12.75
CA VAL A 21 -8.62 12.71 13.63
C VAL A 21 -8.76 11.20 13.82
N LYS A 22 -8.63 10.41 12.74
CA LYS A 22 -8.75 8.94 12.77
C LYS A 22 -8.02 8.32 11.58
N GLU A 23 -7.18 7.32 11.82
CA GLU A 23 -6.44 6.60 10.77
C GLU A 23 -6.17 5.14 11.21
N ASP A 24 -7.11 4.26 10.89
CA ASP A 24 -7.10 2.85 11.33
C ASP A 24 -6.56 1.89 10.26
N TRP A 25 -6.32 0.65 10.67
CA TRP A 25 -6.08 -0.46 9.76
C TRP A 25 -7.40 -0.98 9.19
N ASN A 26 -7.42 -1.21 7.88
CA ASN A 26 -8.45 -2.01 7.22
C ASN A 26 -8.03 -3.47 7.27
N GLU A 27 -8.91 -4.37 7.72
CA GLU A 27 -8.64 -5.81 7.78
C GLU A 27 -9.56 -6.56 6.83
N TYR A 28 -8.99 -7.43 5.99
CA TYR A 28 -9.71 -8.24 5.01
C TYR A 28 -9.35 -9.71 5.18
N LYS A 29 -10.36 -10.56 5.35
CA LYS A 29 -10.21 -12.01 5.36
C LYS A 29 -10.53 -12.57 3.97
N LEU A 30 -9.55 -13.19 3.33
CA LEU A 30 -9.71 -13.84 2.03
C LEU A 30 -10.29 -15.26 2.19
N LYS A 31 -10.77 -15.82 1.07
CA LYS A 31 -11.37 -17.16 1.04
C LYS A 31 -10.41 -18.28 1.44
N ASP A 32 -9.12 -18.10 1.19
CA ASP A 32 -8.06 -19.04 1.56
C ASP A 32 -7.65 -18.94 3.04
N GLY A 33 -8.23 -18.01 3.81
CA GLY A 33 -7.90 -17.79 5.21
C GLY A 33 -6.82 -16.73 5.45
N THR A 34 -6.24 -16.14 4.40
CA THR A 34 -5.30 -15.01 4.50
C THR A 34 -5.97 -13.79 5.10
N ILE A 35 -5.28 -13.13 6.05
CA ILE A 35 -5.67 -11.82 6.58
C ILE A 35 -4.76 -10.75 6.01
N LEU A 36 -5.33 -9.83 5.24
CA LEU A 36 -4.67 -8.61 4.79
C LEU A 36 -4.97 -7.49 5.78
N LYS A 37 -3.94 -6.82 6.29
CA LYS A 37 -4.08 -5.53 6.97
C LYS A 37 -3.51 -4.44 6.07
N PHE A 38 -4.33 -3.45 5.78
CA PHE A 38 -4.00 -2.36 4.87
C PHE A 38 -4.27 -1.02 5.53
N LYS A 39 -3.27 -0.14 5.55
CA LYS A 39 -3.39 1.19 6.11
C LYS A 39 -2.90 2.23 5.11
N THR A 40 -3.74 3.19 4.79
CA THR A 40 -3.34 4.40 4.05
C THR A 40 -2.91 5.44 5.07
N VAL A 41 -1.69 5.96 4.92
CA VAL A 41 -1.14 7.01 5.77
C VAL A 41 -1.04 8.29 4.96
N VAL A 42 -1.74 9.33 5.38
CA VAL A 42 -1.73 10.64 4.70
C VAL A 42 -0.49 11.42 5.11
N SER A 43 0.25 11.96 4.13
CA SER A 43 1.47 12.72 4.38
C SER A 43 1.34 14.21 4.06
N ASN A 44 0.45 14.58 3.14
CA ASN A 44 0.23 15.98 2.76
C ASN A 44 -1.13 16.15 2.09
N ILE A 45 -1.80 17.26 2.41
CA ILE A 45 -3.08 17.66 1.82
C ILE A 45 -2.87 18.97 1.05
N ILE A 46 -3.31 18.99 -0.19
CA ILE A 46 -3.21 20.14 -1.09
C ILE A 46 -4.62 20.50 -1.53
N ARG A 47 -5.06 21.74 -1.28
CA ARG A 47 -6.30 22.27 -1.83
C ARG A 47 -6.01 23.02 -3.12
N THR A 48 -6.73 22.71 -4.19
CA THR A 48 -6.62 23.43 -5.47
C THR A 48 -7.62 24.59 -5.51
N GLU A 49 -7.42 25.53 -6.44
CA GLU A 49 -8.42 26.59 -6.72
C GLU A 49 -9.62 26.10 -7.54
N ASN A 50 -9.66 24.81 -7.90
CA ASN A 50 -10.78 24.22 -8.63
C ASN A 50 -11.86 23.74 -7.66
N TYR A 51 -13.10 23.74 -8.15
CA TYR A 51 -14.27 23.26 -7.43
C TYR A 51 -14.99 22.21 -8.28
N ASP A 52 -15.56 21.22 -7.61
CA ASP A 52 -16.43 20.25 -8.26
C ASP A 52 -17.67 20.99 -8.78
N PRO A 53 -18.00 20.90 -10.08
CA PRO A 53 -19.09 21.68 -10.67
C PRO A 53 -20.48 21.18 -10.25
N MET A 54 -20.59 19.95 -9.74
CA MET A 54 -21.85 19.34 -9.31
C MET A 54 -22.13 19.62 -7.84
N THR A 55 -21.12 19.54 -6.97
CA THR A 55 -21.28 19.72 -5.52
C THR A 55 -20.90 21.12 -5.04
N GLY A 56 -20.03 21.82 -5.78
CA GLY A 56 -19.45 23.09 -5.36
C GLY A 56 -18.33 22.94 -4.33
N ASP A 57 -17.86 21.73 -4.07
CA ASP A 57 -16.79 21.49 -3.08
C ASP A 57 -15.40 21.81 -3.66
N PRO A 58 -14.46 22.33 -2.86
CA PRO A 58 -13.09 22.52 -3.31
C PRO A 58 -12.43 21.17 -3.61
N VAL A 59 -11.66 21.12 -4.69
CA VAL A 59 -10.94 19.91 -5.10
C VAL A 59 -9.62 19.80 -4.32
N TYR A 60 -9.44 18.67 -3.64
CA TYR A 60 -8.22 18.35 -2.90
C TYR A 60 -7.40 17.27 -3.60
N HIS A 61 -6.08 17.39 -3.49
CA HIS A 61 -5.12 16.35 -3.81
C HIS A 61 -4.44 15.89 -2.53
N VAL A 62 -4.51 14.58 -2.25
CA VAL A 62 -3.97 13.97 -1.05
C VAL A 62 -2.78 13.11 -1.43
N ARG A 63 -1.61 13.41 -0.86
CA ARG A 63 -0.46 12.52 -0.93
C ARG A 63 -0.51 11.55 0.24
N SER A 64 -0.33 10.27 -0.07
CA SER A 64 -0.40 9.21 0.93
C SER A 64 0.53 8.05 0.57
N THR A 65 0.80 7.21 1.55
CA THR A 65 1.52 5.94 1.38
C THR A 65 0.68 4.81 1.92
N ASN A 66 0.69 3.67 1.22
CA ASN A 66 -0.03 2.48 1.65
C ASN A 66 0.90 1.50 2.33
N ILE A 67 0.54 1.05 3.53
CA ILE A 67 1.22 0.00 4.28
C ILE A 67 0.38 -1.27 4.19
N LEU A 68 1.00 -2.33 3.68
CA LEU A 68 0.38 -3.66 3.58
C LEU A 68 1.09 -4.64 4.52
N ARG A 69 0.30 -5.37 5.29
CA ARG A 69 0.72 -6.56 6.05
C ARG A 69 -0.14 -7.73 5.65
N VAL A 70 0.50 -8.88 5.49
CA VAL A 70 -0.15 -10.11 5.05
C VAL A 70 0.14 -11.19 6.07
N ASN A 71 -0.92 -11.77 6.64
CA ASN A 71 -0.84 -12.98 7.43
C ASN A 71 -1.46 -14.13 6.63
N VAL A 72 -0.59 -14.94 6.02
CA VAL A 72 -0.95 -16.09 5.19
C VAL A 72 -0.94 -17.38 6.01
N PRO A 73 -1.89 -18.30 5.77
CA PRO A 73 -1.83 -19.69 6.22
C PRO A 73 -0.50 -20.38 5.93
N ASN A 74 -0.10 -21.32 6.77
CA ASN A 74 1.21 -21.98 6.69
C ASN A 74 1.39 -22.81 5.41
N ASP A 75 0.32 -23.42 4.90
CA ASP A 75 0.28 -24.21 3.66
C ASP A 75 0.54 -23.36 2.41
N LEU A 76 0.28 -22.06 2.47
CA LEU A 76 0.59 -21.12 1.38
C LEU A 76 2.01 -20.53 1.48
N LYS A 77 2.73 -20.72 2.60
CA LYS A 77 4.10 -20.23 2.76
C LYS A 77 5.05 -21.10 1.94
N ARG A 78 5.84 -20.46 1.08
CA ARG A 78 6.96 -21.12 0.40
C ARG A 78 8.25 -20.70 1.08
N LEU A 79 9.06 -21.68 1.45
CA LEU A 79 10.44 -21.40 1.87
C LEU A 79 11.22 -20.75 0.72
N PRO A 80 12.15 -19.83 1.02
CA PRO A 80 13.00 -19.22 0.00
C PRO A 80 13.76 -20.32 -0.76
N ALA A 81 13.93 -20.14 -2.07
CA ALA A 81 14.55 -21.15 -2.93
C ALA A 81 15.98 -21.57 -2.48
N SER A 82 16.67 -20.71 -1.71
CA SER A 82 17.98 -21.00 -1.13
C SER A 82 17.97 -22.08 -0.06
N SER A 83 16.84 -22.36 0.60
CA SER A 83 16.76 -23.40 1.64
C SER A 83 16.44 -24.79 1.09
N ARG A 84 16.13 -24.94 -0.20
CA ARG A 84 15.93 -26.27 -0.83
C ARG A 84 17.25 -26.93 -1.20
N ARG A 85 18.30 -26.13 -1.45
CA ARG A 85 19.57 -26.61 -1.99
C ARG A 85 20.47 -27.32 -0.96
N SER A 86 20.12 -27.24 0.33
CA SER A 86 20.85 -27.90 1.42
C SER A 86 20.33 -29.30 1.77
N GLY A 87 19.24 -29.76 1.16
CA GLY A 87 18.62 -31.06 1.47
C GLY A 87 18.88 -32.18 0.46
N GLU A 88 19.42 -31.88 -0.72
CA GLU A 88 19.59 -32.86 -1.83
C GLU A 88 21.02 -33.42 -1.94
N ALA A 89 21.94 -33.08 -1.02
CA ALA A 89 23.36 -33.46 -1.12
C ALA A 89 23.79 -34.70 -0.29
N GLU A 90 22.89 -35.36 0.44
CA GLU A 90 23.26 -36.48 1.34
C GLU A 90 22.80 -37.87 0.89
N GLU A 91 22.14 -38.02 -0.27
CA GLU A 91 21.82 -39.35 -0.84
C GLU A 91 22.64 -39.62 -2.11
N GLY A 92 23.93 -39.91 -1.92
CA GLY A 92 24.74 -40.45 -2.99
C GLY A 92 26.17 -40.75 -2.56
N VAL A 93 26.61 -41.99 -2.81
CA VAL A 93 27.99 -42.53 -2.77
C VAL A 93 28.34 -43.09 -1.36
N GLU A 94 28.63 -44.38 -1.14
CA GLU A 94 29.40 -45.38 -1.92
C GLU A 94 28.83 -46.82 -1.85
N VAL A 95 28.89 -47.53 -2.98
CA VAL A 95 29.12 -48.98 -3.03
C VAL A 95 30.54 -49.18 -3.54
N GLY A 96 31.39 -49.79 -2.72
CA GLY A 96 32.78 -50.16 -3.03
C GLY A 96 33.34 -51.08 -1.95
#